data_AF-A0A699R9B4-F1
#
_entry.id   AF-A0A699R9B4-F1
#
_cell.length_a   1.000
_cell.length_b   1.000
_cell.length_c   1.000
_cell.angle_alpha   90.00
_cell.angle_beta   90.00
_cell.angle_gamma   90.00
#
_symmetry.space_group_name_H-M   'P 1'
#
loop_
_entity.id
_entity.type
_entity.pdbx_description
1 polymer ?
#
loop_
_entity_poly.entity_id
_entity_poly.type
_entity_poly.pdbx_seq_one_letter_code
_entity_poly.pdbx_strand_id
1 'polypeptide(L)'
;MPPKRKSTSVAPAMTQAAIRQLIANGIAVALEAQAVTMANTDNPNRITRPRETPVAKRGNYKEFISCQPLYLNGTEGVVGLIRWFEWIESIFSHSICAEENKVTFTTGTLTDDALSWWNAYAQSI
;
A
#
# COMPACT_ATOMS: atom_id res chain seq x y z
N MET A 1 35.99 -42.56 -26.93
CA MET A 1 34.92 -42.06 -26.03
C MET A 1 35.14 -40.57 -25.81
N PRO A 2 34.13 -39.69 -25.95
CA PRO A 2 34.35 -38.26 -25.69
C PRO A 2 34.16 -37.95 -24.18
N PRO A 3 34.84 -36.93 -23.64
CA PRO A 3 34.69 -36.55 -22.24
C PRO A 3 33.38 -35.77 -22.04
N LYS A 4 32.57 -36.19 -21.06
CA LYS A 4 31.37 -35.46 -20.63
C LYS A 4 31.78 -34.13 -19.99
N ARG A 5 31.48 -33.01 -20.65
CA ARG A 5 31.54 -31.68 -20.03
C ARG A 5 30.39 -31.56 -19.03
N LYS A 6 30.72 -31.46 -17.73
CA LYS A 6 29.78 -30.97 -16.70
C LYS A 6 29.73 -29.45 -16.83
N SER A 7 28.67 -28.93 -17.42
CA SER A 7 28.34 -27.51 -17.33
C SER A 7 27.59 -27.28 -16.02
N THR A 8 28.32 -26.99 -14.95
CA THR A 8 27.72 -26.40 -13.75
C THR A 8 27.49 -24.93 -14.04
N SER A 9 26.31 -24.60 -14.56
CA SER A 9 25.82 -23.24 -14.63
C SER A 9 25.45 -22.80 -13.22
N VAL A 10 26.37 -22.14 -12.52
CA VAL A 10 26.06 -21.42 -11.27
C VAL A 10 25.23 -20.20 -11.68
N ALA A 11 23.90 -20.33 -11.62
CA ALA A 11 23.02 -19.18 -11.69
C ALA A 11 23.39 -18.23 -10.54
N PRO A 12 23.53 -16.91 -10.77
CA PRO A 12 23.80 -15.98 -9.69
C PRO A 12 22.64 -16.06 -8.70
N ALA A 13 22.91 -16.56 -7.49
CA ALA A 13 21.94 -16.48 -6.41
C ALA A 13 21.70 -14.99 -6.14
N MET A 14 20.53 -14.48 -6.52
CA MET A 14 20.12 -13.13 -6.13
C MET A 14 20.18 -13.06 -4.60
N THR A 15 21.14 -12.31 -4.09
CA THR A 15 21.34 -12.17 -2.66
C THR A 15 20.22 -11.29 -2.09
N GLN A 16 19.92 -11.47 -0.81
CA GLN A 16 18.97 -10.62 -0.09
C GLN A 16 19.30 -9.13 -0.23
N ALA A 17 20.58 -8.78 -0.36
CA ALA A 17 21.03 -7.42 -0.62
C ALA A 17 20.60 -6.88 -1.99
N ALA A 18 20.66 -7.71 -3.04
CA ALA A 18 20.20 -7.34 -4.38
C ALA A 18 18.68 -7.10 -4.40
N ILE A 19 17.92 -7.92 -3.68
CA ILE A 19 16.46 -7.75 -3.53
C ILE A 19 16.14 -6.45 -2.81
N ARG A 20 16.82 -6.15 -1.70
CA ARG A 20 16.65 -4.90 -0.95
C ARG A 20 17.01 -3.67 -1.80
N GLN A 21 18.06 -3.75 -2.60
CA GLN A 21 18.46 -2.69 -3.53
C GLN A 21 17.41 -2.46 -4.62
N LEU A 22 16.83 -3.53 -5.17
CA LEU A 22 15.77 -3.42 -6.19
C LEU A 22 14.54 -2.71 -5.64
N ILE A 23 14.14 -3.03 -4.40
CA ILE A 23 13.01 -2.39 -3.71
C ILE A 23 13.31 -0.91 -3.46
N ALA A 24 14.50 -0.58 -2.94
CA ALA A 24 14.89 0.81 -2.67
C ALA A 24 14.89 1.67 -3.95
N ASN A 25 15.43 1.12 -5.05
CA ASN A 25 15.44 1.81 -6.34
C ASN A 25 14.02 2.01 -6.91
N GLY A 26 13.14 1.02 -6.77
CA GLY A 26 11.74 1.14 -7.20
C GLY A 26 10.99 2.24 -6.45
N ILE A 27 11.18 2.32 -5.13
CA ILE A 27 10.57 3.36 -4.28
C ILE A 27 11.10 4.75 -4.68
N ALA A 28 12.41 4.90 -4.88
CA ALA A 28 13.01 6.17 -5.29
C ALA A 28 12.47 6.66 -6.64
N VAL A 29 12.38 5.77 -7.64
CA VAL A 29 11.86 6.12 -8.97
C VAL A 29 10.38 6.52 -8.91
N ALA A 30 9.57 5.82 -8.12
CA ALA A 30 8.15 6.15 -7.95
C ALA A 30 7.95 7.53 -7.29
N LEU A 31 8.78 7.85 -6.29
CA LEU A 31 8.72 9.14 -5.58
C LEU A 31 9.10 10.31 -6.51
N GLU A 32 10.16 10.14 -7.31
CA GLU A 32 10.57 11.13 -8.32
C GLU A 32 9.48 11.33 -9.39
N ALA A 33 8.86 10.26 -9.88
CA ALA A 33 7.77 10.35 -10.84
C ALA A 33 6.54 11.08 -10.27
N GLN A 34 6.24 10.89 -8.98
CA GLN A 34 5.16 11.60 -8.30
C GLN A 34 5.46 13.10 -8.18
N ALA A 35 6.71 13.48 -7.84
CA ALA A 35 7.12 14.87 -7.74
C ALA A 35 7.03 15.62 -9.09
N VAL A 36 7.45 14.98 -10.19
CA VAL A 36 7.35 15.55 -11.55
C VAL A 36 5.89 15.73 -11.98
N THR A 37 5.00 14.82 -11.57
CA THR A 37 3.58 14.90 -11.91
C THR A 37 2.89 16.08 -11.20
N MET A 38 3.25 16.36 -9.94
CA MET A 38 2.71 17.50 -9.18
C MET A 38 3.19 18.86 -9.70
N ALA A 39 4.40 18.94 -10.26
CA ALA A 39 4.93 20.17 -10.84
C ALA A 39 4.25 20.59 -12.15
N ASN A 40 3.64 19.65 -12.89
CA ASN A 40 2.98 19.93 -14.18
C ASN A 40 1.51 20.37 -14.06
N THR A 41 0.92 20.37 -12.86
CA THR A 41 -0.49 20.76 -12.64
C THR A 41 -0.69 22.24 -12.30
N ASP A 42 0.37 23.05 -12.27
CA ASP A 42 0.26 24.49 -11.96
C ASP A 42 -0.11 25.28 -13.23
N ASN A 43 -1.39 25.28 -13.59
CA ASN A 43 -1.95 26.18 -14.60
C ASN A 43 -2.45 27.47 -13.92
N PRO A 44 -1.88 28.66 -14.21
CA PRO A 44 -2.20 29.89 -13.49
C PRO A 44 -3.47 30.61 -13.99
N ASN A 45 -4.30 30.00 -14.84
CA ASN A 45 -5.45 30.71 -15.41
C ASN A 45 -6.81 30.09 -15.07
N ARG A 46 -7.36 30.45 -13.91
CA ARG A 46 -8.82 30.40 -13.69
C ARG A 46 -9.31 31.47 -12.71
N ILE A 47 -9.38 32.71 -13.18
CA ILE A 47 -10.30 33.69 -12.59
C ILE A 47 -11.71 33.32 -13.05
N THR A 48 -12.62 32.99 -12.12
CA THR A 48 -14.01 33.49 -12.02
C THR A 48 -14.88 32.51 -11.20
N ARG A 49 -15.41 33.06 -10.08
CA ARG A 49 -16.41 32.55 -9.11
C ARG A 49 -15.86 31.76 -7.92
N PRO A 50 -16.26 32.12 -6.68
CA PRO A 50 -16.30 31.19 -5.56
C PRO A 50 -17.38 30.16 -5.89
N ARG A 51 -17.08 29.25 -6.82
CA ARG A 51 -17.76 27.97 -6.86
C ARG A 51 -17.16 27.27 -5.66
N GLU A 52 -17.95 27.14 -4.60
CA GLU A 52 -17.69 26.20 -3.52
C GLU A 52 -17.07 24.97 -4.18
N THR A 53 -15.75 24.82 -4.00
CA THR A 53 -15.07 23.58 -4.34
C THR A 53 -15.96 22.52 -3.75
N PRO A 54 -16.49 21.56 -4.54
CA PRO A 54 -17.17 20.42 -3.92
C PRO A 54 -16.13 19.92 -2.93
N VAL A 55 -16.42 20.08 -1.64
CA VAL A 55 -15.53 19.59 -0.58
C VAL A 55 -15.36 18.14 -1.00
N ALA A 56 -14.16 17.78 -1.45
CA ALA A 56 -13.89 16.44 -1.94
C ALA A 56 -14.41 15.54 -0.83
N LYS A 57 -15.48 14.80 -1.13
CA LYS A 57 -16.31 14.18 -0.10
C LYS A 57 -15.39 13.23 0.62
N ARG A 58 -14.92 13.64 1.79
CA ARG A 58 -13.91 12.91 2.54
C ARG A 58 -14.53 11.56 2.86
N GLY A 59 -13.94 10.48 2.34
CA GLY A 59 -14.37 9.13 2.64
C GLY A 59 -14.52 8.99 4.15
N ASN A 60 -15.76 8.83 4.60
CA ASN A 60 -16.05 8.67 6.02
C ASN A 60 -16.06 7.17 6.37
N TYR A 61 -15.96 6.86 7.66
CA TYR A 61 -15.92 5.47 8.13
C TYR A 61 -17.13 4.64 7.66
N LYS A 62 -18.30 5.26 7.48
CA LYS A 62 -19.51 4.58 6.99
C LYS A 62 -19.35 4.12 5.54
N GLU A 63 -18.71 4.93 4.69
CA GLU A 63 -18.43 4.54 3.30
C GLU A 63 -17.42 3.38 3.25
N PHE A 64 -16.39 3.42 4.10
CA PHE A 64 -15.44 2.31 4.26
C PHE A 64 -16.13 0.99 4.67
N ILE A 65 -16.94 1.02 5.73
CA ILE A 65 -17.67 -0.18 6.20
C ILE A 65 -18.72 -0.66 5.20
N SER A 66 -19.36 0.25 4.46
CA SER A 66 -20.31 -0.15 3.41
C SER A 66 -19.68 -0.95 2.27
N CYS A 67 -18.37 -0.84 2.08
CA CYS A 67 -17.62 -1.65 1.11
C CYS A 67 -17.29 -3.06 1.61
N GLN A 68 -17.73 -3.43 2.82
CA GLN A 68 -17.53 -4.75 3.43
C GLN A 68 -16.04 -5.15 3.48
N PRO A 69 -15.25 -4.50 4.35
CA PRO A 69 -13.85 -4.84 4.49
C PRO A 69 -13.67 -6.28 4.98
N LEU A 70 -12.60 -6.91 4.51
CA LEU A 70 -12.14 -8.18 5.05
C LEU A 70 -11.50 -7.95 6.41
N TYR A 71 -11.82 -8.83 7.35
CA TYR A 71 -11.22 -8.84 8.67
C TYR A 71 -10.01 -9.75 8.69
N LEU A 72 -9.00 -9.37 9.46
CA LEU A 72 -7.77 -10.13 9.66
C LEU A 72 -7.69 -10.56 11.12
N ASN A 73 -7.73 -11.85 11.39
CA ASN A 73 -7.66 -12.41 12.74
C ASN A 73 -6.22 -12.78 13.17
N GLY A 74 -5.31 -12.95 12.21
CA GLY A 74 -3.89 -13.25 12.46
C GLY A 74 -3.48 -14.71 12.19
N THR A 75 -4.40 -15.57 11.77
CA THR A 75 -4.16 -17.01 11.48
C THR A 75 -4.02 -17.33 10.00
N GLU A 76 -4.30 -16.37 9.11
CA GLU A 76 -4.44 -16.58 7.67
C GLU A 76 -3.10 -16.70 6.92
N GLY A 77 -1.98 -16.50 7.62
CA GLY A 77 -0.62 -16.59 7.09
C GLY A 77 -0.31 -15.54 6.03
N VAL A 78 0.81 -15.71 5.32
CA VAL A 78 1.31 -14.70 4.36
C VAL A 78 0.34 -14.51 3.19
N VAL A 79 -0.28 -15.58 2.69
CA VAL A 79 -1.23 -15.50 1.57
C VAL A 79 -2.50 -14.75 2.01
N GLY A 80 -3.02 -15.03 3.19
CA GLY A 80 -4.17 -14.31 3.73
C GLY A 80 -3.89 -12.83 3.95
N LEU A 81 -2.70 -12.51 4.47
CA LEU A 81 -2.25 -11.14 4.67
C LEU A 81 -2.18 -10.36 3.35
N ILE A 82 -1.60 -10.94 2.29
CA ILE A 82 -1.56 -10.30 0.96
C ILE A 82 -2.96 -10.02 0.44
N ARG A 83 -3.86 -11.01 0.51
CA ARG A 83 -5.25 -10.84 0.04
C ARG A 83 -6.01 -9.78 0.83
N TRP A 84 -5.77 -9.69 2.13
CA TRP A 84 -6.35 -8.63 2.97
C TRP A 84 -5.82 -7.25 2.56
N PHE A 85 -4.51 -7.09 2.33
CA PHE A 85 -3.93 -5.83 1.87
C PHE A 85 -4.53 -5.37 0.53
N GLU A 86 -4.54 -6.25 -0.48
CA GLU A 86 -5.10 -5.96 -1.80
C GLU A 86 -6.58 -5.53 -1.71
N TRP A 87 -7.35 -6.18 -0.85
CA TRP A 87 -8.76 -5.84 -0.63
C TRP A 87 -8.94 -4.47 0.03
N ILE A 88 -8.17 -4.18 1.08
CA ILE A 88 -8.23 -2.90 1.79
C ILE A 88 -7.79 -1.74 0.89
N GLU A 89 -6.76 -1.91 0.07
CA GLU A 89 -6.33 -0.92 -0.92
C GLU A 89 -7.41 -0.64 -1.98
N SER A 90 -8.11 -1.69 -2.44
CA SER A 90 -9.26 -1.55 -3.34
C SER A 90 -10.39 -0.75 -2.68
N ILE A 91 -10.71 -1.05 -1.42
CA ILE A 91 -11.73 -0.30 -0.66
C ILE A 91 -11.35 1.16 -0.50
N PHE A 92 -10.08 1.48 -0.21
CA PHE A 92 -9.64 2.87 -0.10
C PHE A 92 -9.78 3.64 -1.41
N SER A 93 -9.47 2.99 -2.52
CA SER A 93 -9.64 3.55 -3.86
C SER A 93 -11.11 3.83 -4.18
N HIS A 94 -12.02 2.97 -3.72
CA HIS A 94 -13.46 3.12 -3.95
C HIS A 94 -14.14 4.13 -3.01
N SER A 95 -13.72 4.16 -1.75
CA SER A 95 -14.34 4.98 -0.69
C SER A 95 -13.85 6.43 -0.64
N ILE A 96 -12.91 6.83 -1.50
CA ILE A 96 -12.30 8.18 -1.48
C ILE A 96 -11.75 8.50 -0.07
N CYS A 97 -11.15 7.49 0.57
CA CYS A 97 -10.62 7.61 1.92
C CYS A 97 -9.41 8.56 1.92
N ALA A 98 -9.43 9.55 2.81
CA ALA A 98 -8.30 10.45 2.99
C ALA A 98 -7.11 9.73 3.63
N GLU A 99 -5.89 10.12 3.25
CA GLU A 99 -4.67 9.43 3.67
C GLU A 99 -4.55 9.35 5.20
N GLU A 100 -4.92 10.43 5.91
CA GLU A 100 -4.90 10.48 7.38
C GLU A 100 -5.84 9.48 8.06
N ASN A 101 -6.87 8.99 7.36
CA ASN A 101 -7.86 8.08 7.92
C ASN A 101 -7.55 6.60 7.64
N LYS A 102 -6.65 6.30 6.69
CA LYS A 102 -6.40 4.93 6.23
C LYS A 102 -5.98 4.01 7.39
N VAL A 103 -4.98 4.42 8.18
CA VAL A 103 -4.50 3.62 9.31
C VAL A 103 -5.62 3.33 10.29
N THR A 104 -6.36 4.36 10.73
CA THR A 104 -7.48 4.21 11.67
C THR A 104 -8.56 3.27 11.14
N PHE A 105 -8.90 3.35 9.86
CA PHE A 105 -9.94 2.49 9.26
C PHE A 105 -9.46 1.05 9.13
N THR A 106 -8.22 0.85 8.65
CA THR A 106 -7.60 -0.48 8.56
C THR A 106 -7.51 -1.15 9.93
N THR A 107 -7.14 -0.42 10.98
CA THR A 107 -7.07 -0.97 12.34
C THR A 107 -8.42 -1.45 12.86
N GLY A 108 -9.53 -0.87 12.38
CA GLY A 108 -10.88 -1.35 12.68
C GLY A 108 -11.25 -2.69 12.04
N THR A 109 -10.39 -3.24 11.17
CA THR A 109 -10.58 -4.55 10.52
C THR A 109 -9.73 -5.66 11.14
N LEU A 110 -8.84 -5.32 12.08
CA LEU A 110 -8.04 -6.30 12.81
C LEU A 110 -8.87 -6.93 13.94
N THR A 111 -8.80 -8.24 14.09
CA THR A 111 -9.43 -8.99 15.19
C THR A 111 -8.42 -9.89 15.89
N ASP A 112 -8.78 -10.40 17.06
CA ASP A 112 -8.06 -11.45 17.79
C ASP A 112 -6.54 -11.21 17.93
N ASP A 113 -5.72 -12.10 17.38
CA ASP A 113 -4.26 -12.06 17.48
C ASP A 113 -3.67 -10.86 16.74
N ALA A 114 -4.24 -10.53 15.57
CA ALA A 114 -3.81 -9.36 14.79
C ALA A 114 -4.08 -8.05 15.53
N LEU A 115 -5.24 -7.91 16.18
CA LEU A 115 -5.57 -6.75 16.99
C LEU A 115 -4.67 -6.65 18.23
N SER A 116 -4.41 -7.79 18.88
CA SER A 116 -3.53 -7.86 20.05
C SER A 116 -2.09 -7.43 19.71
N TRP A 117 -1.58 -7.91 18.57
CA TRP A 117 -0.27 -7.50 18.05
C TRP A 117 -0.20 -5.99 17.77
N TRP A 118 -1.20 -5.44 17.07
CA TRP A 118 -1.24 -4.01 16.75
C TRP A 118 -1.23 -3.13 18.02
N ASN A 119 -2.01 -3.51 19.03
CA ASN A 119 -2.08 -2.78 20.29
C ASN A 119 -0.73 -2.80 21.04
N ALA A 120 -0.04 -3.94 21.05
CA ALA A 120 1.29 -4.05 21.66
C ALA A 120 2.32 -3.16 20.92
N TYR A 121 2.26 -3.13 19.59
CA TYR A 121 3.11 -2.26 18.77
C TYR A 121 2.82 -0.78 18.99
N ALA A 122 1.55 -0.37 18.97
CA ALA A 122 1.14 1.02 19.13
C ALA A 122 1.45 1.59 20.52
N GLN A 123 1.49 0.76 21.58
CA GLN A 123 1.92 1.17 22.92
C GLN A 123 3.44 1.33 23.06
N SER A 124 4.22 0.73 22.15
CA SER A 124 5.68 0.75 22.18
C SER A 124 6.30 1.97 21.48
N ILE A 125 5.46 2.83 20.88
CA ILE A 125 5.81 4.06 20.16
C ILE A 125 5.49 5.26 21.05
#